data_AF-X0W202-F1
#
_entry.id   AF-X0W202-F1
#
_cell.length_a   1.000
_cell.length_b   1.000
_cell.length_c   1.000
_cell.angle_alpha   90.00
_cell.angle_beta   90.00
_cell.angle_gamma   90.00
#
_symmetry.space_group_name_H-M   'P 1'
#
loop_
_entity.id
_entity.type
_entity.pdbx_description
1 polymer ?
#
loop_
_entity_poly.entity_id
_entity_poly.type
_entity_poly.pdbx_seq_one_letter_code
_entity_poly.pdbx_strand_id
1 'polypeptide(L)'
;AITYSEPPEPADAELSQSAWEKAEAAKEKPTLPKPILDLAKLADDKRSPEQKTQLHNYYLRRVHKNTRDRFTALNERIDTLEEERNRIRGQIVTTPIMRELPKEKHRTTRLLNRGNFLAPGDEVQPGVPESLHPLGEGPRDRLALARWLVDAKNPLTARVTVNRLWGQLFGIGIVETSEDFGVQGEMPSHPHLLDWLATEMIRQEWDIKATLKLIVTSATYQQSSAVTPEAQAADPFNRLLTHGPCFRLDAEMIRDQ
;
A
#
# COMPACT_ATOMS: atom_id res chain seq x y z
N ALA A 1 -5.43 83.91 -16.51
CA ALA A 1 -6.34 82.75 -16.54
C ALA A 1 -5.53 81.52 -16.16
N ILE A 2 -5.76 80.98 -14.97
CA ILE A 2 -5.04 79.81 -14.46
C ILE A 2 -5.73 78.59 -15.05
N THR A 3 -5.06 77.92 -15.98
CA THR A 3 -5.49 76.63 -16.51
C THR A 3 -5.29 75.57 -15.44
N TYR A 4 -6.38 75.05 -14.89
CA TYR A 4 -6.37 73.83 -14.08
C TYR A 4 -6.08 72.66 -15.02
N SER A 5 -4.90 72.06 -14.87
CA SER A 5 -4.64 70.70 -15.36
C SER A 5 -5.33 69.74 -14.40
N GLU A 6 -6.37 69.07 -14.84
CA GLU A 6 -6.94 67.94 -14.09
C GLU A 6 -5.85 66.88 -13.85
N PRO A 7 -5.79 66.27 -12.65
CA PRO A 7 -4.89 65.15 -12.38
C PRO A 7 -5.34 63.91 -13.18
N PRO A 8 -4.42 63.04 -13.63
CA PRO A 8 -4.77 61.87 -14.41
C PRO A 8 -5.68 60.93 -13.60
N GLU A 9 -6.80 60.53 -14.18
CA GLU A 9 -7.73 59.55 -13.61
C GLU A 9 -6.98 58.28 -13.15
N PRO A 10 -7.39 57.65 -12.03
CA PRO A 10 -6.83 56.35 -11.64
C PRO A 10 -7.10 55.37 -12.77
N ALA A 11 -6.03 54.84 -13.37
CA ALA A 11 -6.12 53.89 -14.48
C ALA A 11 -7.13 52.78 -14.12
N ASP A 12 -8.21 52.70 -14.91
CA ASP A 12 -9.31 51.79 -14.67
C ASP A 12 -8.79 50.35 -14.56
N ALA A 13 -9.08 49.68 -13.43
CA ALA A 13 -8.64 48.31 -13.18
C ALA A 13 -9.19 47.34 -14.24
N GLU A 14 -10.29 47.68 -14.91
CA GLU A 14 -10.85 46.90 -16.02
C GLU A 14 -10.08 47.05 -17.34
N LEU A 15 -9.19 48.05 -17.46
CA LEU A 15 -8.43 48.38 -18.67
C LEU A 15 -6.91 48.27 -18.49
N SER A 16 -6.40 48.25 -17.25
CA SER A 16 -4.98 48.07 -16.93
C SER A 16 -4.72 46.90 -15.97
N GLN A 17 -3.87 45.97 -16.40
CA GLN A 17 -3.43 44.83 -15.58
C GLN A 17 -2.69 45.28 -14.32
N SER A 18 -1.82 46.29 -14.41
CA SER A 18 -1.06 46.77 -13.25
C SER A 18 -1.95 47.49 -12.22
N ALA A 19 -3.04 48.11 -12.67
CA ALA A 19 -4.05 48.70 -11.78
C ALA A 19 -4.89 47.61 -11.12
N TRP A 20 -5.27 46.56 -11.87
CA TRP A 20 -5.96 45.40 -11.35
C TRP A 20 -5.15 44.62 -10.31
N GLU A 21 -3.86 44.34 -10.59
CA GLU A 21 -2.98 43.65 -9.64
C GLU A 21 -2.86 44.41 -8.31
N LYS A 22 -2.71 45.74 -8.37
CA LYS A 22 -2.68 46.60 -7.18
C LYS A 22 -4.00 46.60 -6.41
N ALA A 23 -5.13 46.63 -7.12
CA ALA A 23 -6.45 46.60 -6.51
C ALA A 23 -6.74 45.25 -5.84
N GLU A 24 -6.35 44.13 -6.45
CA GLU A 24 -6.52 42.79 -5.89
C GLU A 24 -5.56 42.53 -4.71
N ALA A 25 -4.34 43.05 -4.76
CA ALA A 25 -3.39 42.96 -3.65
C ALA A 25 -3.83 43.75 -2.41
N ALA A 26 -4.63 44.81 -2.59
CA ALA A 26 -5.17 45.64 -1.51
C ALA A 26 -6.45 45.09 -0.88
N LYS A 27 -7.08 44.04 -1.44
CA LYS A 27 -8.30 43.43 -0.90
C LYS A 27 -8.00 42.52 0.29
N GLU A 28 -8.74 42.66 1.39
CA GLU A 28 -8.65 41.78 2.57
C GLU A 28 -9.11 40.34 2.30
N LYS A 29 -10.01 40.14 1.31
CA LYS A 29 -10.49 38.83 0.85
C LYS A 29 -10.47 38.76 -0.69
N PRO A 30 -9.34 38.39 -1.30
CA PRO A 30 -9.27 38.22 -2.75
C PRO A 30 -10.13 37.02 -3.19
N THR A 31 -10.94 37.20 -4.22
CA THR A 31 -11.80 36.15 -4.82
C THR A 31 -11.09 35.34 -5.92
N LEU A 32 -9.76 35.48 -6.01
CA LEU A 32 -8.93 34.85 -7.03
C LEU A 32 -8.57 33.40 -6.67
N PRO A 33 -8.43 32.51 -7.67
CA PRO A 33 -7.83 31.20 -7.47
C PRO A 33 -6.44 31.33 -6.84
N LYS A 34 -6.12 30.49 -5.83
CA LYS A 34 -4.84 30.55 -5.08
C LYS A 34 -3.59 30.67 -5.97
N PRO A 35 -3.45 29.90 -7.08
CA PRO A 35 -2.27 30.03 -7.94
C PRO A 35 -2.10 31.41 -8.58
N ILE A 36 -3.20 32.08 -8.94
CA ILE A 36 -3.16 33.42 -9.55
C ILE A 36 -2.93 34.50 -8.49
N LEU A 37 -3.49 34.31 -7.29
CA LEU A 37 -3.26 35.19 -6.16
C LEU A 37 -1.78 35.21 -5.72
N ASP A 38 -1.15 34.04 -5.65
CA ASP A 38 0.26 33.92 -5.28
C ASP A 38 1.17 34.59 -6.32
N LEU A 39 0.82 34.51 -7.61
CA LEU A 39 1.51 35.22 -8.69
C LEU A 39 1.29 36.73 -8.63
N ALA A 40 0.07 37.19 -8.34
CA ALA A 40 -0.26 38.61 -8.23
C ALA A 40 0.46 39.28 -7.04
N LYS A 41 0.71 38.54 -5.95
CA LYS A 41 1.47 39.02 -4.78
C LYS A 41 2.98 39.07 -5.00
N LEU A 42 3.51 38.27 -5.93
CA LEU A 42 4.93 38.29 -6.25
C LEU A 42 5.27 39.57 -7.02
N ALA A 43 6.38 40.23 -6.68
CA ALA A 43 6.86 41.40 -7.40
C ALA A 43 7.22 41.05 -8.86
N ASP A 44 6.97 41.96 -9.80
CA ASP A 44 7.08 41.65 -11.24
C ASP A 44 8.50 41.26 -11.69
N ASP A 45 9.53 41.75 -11.00
CA ASP A 45 10.94 41.42 -11.21
C ASP A 45 11.31 39.98 -10.79
N LYS A 46 10.48 39.34 -9.95
CA LYS A 46 10.71 37.98 -9.43
C LYS A 46 9.89 36.91 -10.15
N ARG A 47 9.01 37.29 -11.09
CA ARG A 47 8.17 36.36 -11.86
C ARG A 47 8.94 35.78 -13.05
N SER A 48 8.86 34.46 -13.26
CA SER A 48 9.37 33.83 -14.48
C SER A 48 8.58 34.27 -15.72
N PRO A 49 9.14 34.14 -16.94
CA PRO A 49 8.41 34.46 -18.17
C PRO A 49 7.06 33.73 -18.28
N GLU A 50 7.00 32.46 -17.89
CA GLU A 50 5.78 31.64 -17.90
C GLU A 50 4.73 32.16 -16.92
N GLN A 51 5.18 32.60 -15.73
CA GLN A 51 4.31 33.15 -14.69
C GLN A 51 3.69 34.49 -15.12
N LYS A 52 4.47 35.34 -15.81
CA LYS A 52 3.95 36.60 -16.39
C LYS A 52 2.89 36.32 -17.44
N THR A 53 3.14 35.37 -18.36
CA THR A 53 2.17 34.96 -19.37
C THR A 53 0.90 34.38 -18.74
N GLN A 54 1.02 33.58 -17.69
CA GLN A 54 -0.13 33.00 -16.99
C GLN A 54 -1.03 34.08 -16.37
N LEU A 55 -0.43 35.07 -15.68
CA LEU A 55 -1.17 36.16 -15.05
C LEU A 55 -1.81 37.09 -16.10
N HIS A 56 -1.07 37.42 -17.16
CA HIS A 56 -1.57 38.22 -18.27
C HIS A 56 -2.75 37.55 -18.99
N ASN A 57 -2.64 36.25 -19.28
CA ASN A 57 -3.72 35.49 -19.91
C ASN A 57 -4.95 35.41 -19.00
N TYR A 58 -4.76 35.26 -17.69
CA TYR A 58 -5.88 35.28 -16.74
C TYR A 58 -6.60 36.64 -16.77
N TYR A 59 -5.84 37.74 -16.73
CA TYR A 59 -6.38 39.10 -16.80
C TYR A 59 -7.18 39.33 -18.08
N LEU A 60 -6.62 39.00 -19.25
CA LEU A 60 -7.30 39.16 -20.53
C LEU A 60 -8.56 38.31 -20.66
N ARG A 61 -8.56 37.10 -20.08
CA ARG A 61 -9.68 36.15 -20.22
C ARG A 61 -10.82 36.41 -19.24
N ARG A 62 -10.56 36.92 -18.03
CA ARG A 62 -11.58 37.02 -16.97
C ARG A 62 -11.86 38.44 -16.47
N VAL A 63 -10.99 39.41 -16.74
CA VAL A 63 -11.07 40.74 -16.10
C VAL A 63 -11.18 41.87 -17.13
N HIS A 64 -10.33 41.86 -18.16
CA HIS A 64 -10.22 42.96 -19.09
C HIS A 64 -11.51 43.20 -19.90
N LYS A 65 -12.03 44.42 -19.84
CA LYS A 65 -13.36 44.81 -20.35
C LYS A 65 -13.62 44.41 -21.80
N ASN A 66 -12.65 44.62 -22.69
CA ASN A 66 -12.83 44.44 -24.14
C ASN A 66 -12.63 42.99 -24.60
N THR A 67 -12.03 42.13 -23.77
CA THR A 67 -11.68 40.75 -24.15
C THR A 67 -12.44 39.71 -23.35
N ARG A 68 -12.92 40.03 -22.14
CA ARG A 68 -13.64 39.08 -21.27
C ARG A 68 -14.83 38.42 -21.98
N ASP A 69 -15.65 39.20 -22.70
CA ASP A 69 -16.88 38.73 -23.32
C ASP A 69 -16.62 37.66 -24.41
N ARG A 70 -15.46 37.76 -25.09
CA ARG A 70 -15.03 36.75 -26.08
C ARG A 70 -14.68 35.41 -25.45
N PHE A 71 -14.27 35.41 -24.18
CA PHE A 71 -13.81 34.22 -23.47
C PHE A 71 -14.85 33.67 -22.48
N THR A 72 -15.96 34.37 -22.23
CA THR A 72 -16.99 33.98 -21.24
C THR A 72 -17.48 32.54 -21.46
N ALA A 73 -17.99 32.22 -22.65
CA ALA A 73 -18.50 30.88 -22.97
C ALA A 73 -17.43 29.78 -22.85
N LEU A 74 -16.18 30.09 -23.22
CA LEU A 74 -15.06 29.15 -23.11
C LEU A 74 -14.65 28.93 -21.64
N ASN A 75 -14.64 29.99 -20.83
CA ASN A 75 -14.32 29.91 -19.41
C ASN A 75 -15.40 29.13 -18.66
N GLU A 76 -16.68 29.37 -18.94
CA GLU A 76 -17.79 28.58 -18.39
C GLU A 76 -17.66 27.10 -18.75
N ARG A 77 -17.27 26.79 -20.00
CA ARG A 77 -17.03 25.41 -20.42
C ARG A 77 -15.85 24.77 -19.68
N ILE A 78 -14.77 25.52 -19.43
CA ILE A 78 -13.63 25.03 -18.66
C ILE A 78 -14.03 24.79 -17.20
N ASP A 79 -14.73 25.74 -16.58
CA ASP A 79 -15.14 25.65 -15.18
C ASP A 79 -16.07 24.44 -14.98
N THR A 80 -17.04 24.22 -15.88
CA THR A 80 -17.91 23.02 -15.86
C THR A 80 -17.14 21.71 -16.03
N LEU A 81 -16.17 21.66 -16.94
CA LEU A 81 -15.33 20.48 -17.15
C LEU A 81 -14.39 20.20 -15.96
N GLU A 82 -13.87 21.25 -15.31
CA GLU A 82 -13.05 21.11 -14.11
C GLU A 82 -13.86 20.61 -12.92
N GLU A 83 -15.08 21.12 -12.74
CA GLU A 83 -16.04 20.61 -11.75
C GLU A 83 -16.39 19.14 -12.00
N GLU A 84 -16.69 18.78 -13.25
CA GLU A 84 -16.97 17.39 -13.64
C GLU A 84 -15.76 16.47 -13.37
N ARG A 85 -14.56 16.89 -13.78
CA ARG A 85 -13.32 16.15 -13.50
C ARG A 85 -13.10 15.95 -12.01
N ASN A 86 -13.30 17.00 -11.20
CA ASN A 86 -13.10 16.94 -9.75
C ASN A 86 -14.16 16.05 -9.09
N ARG A 87 -15.41 16.08 -9.56
CA ARG A 87 -16.49 15.19 -9.12
C ARG A 87 -16.15 13.74 -9.40
N ILE A 88 -15.75 13.41 -10.63
CA ILE A 88 -15.34 12.05 -11.01
C ILE A 88 -14.15 11.60 -10.16
N ARG A 89 -13.13 12.44 -10.00
CA ARG A 89 -11.97 12.11 -9.15
C ARG A 89 -12.35 11.88 -7.69
N GLY A 90 -13.30 12.66 -7.15
CA GLY A 90 -13.78 12.51 -5.78
C GLY A 90 -14.59 11.24 -5.55
N GLN A 91 -15.17 10.65 -6.60
CA GLN A 91 -15.89 9.37 -6.54
C GLN A 91 -14.95 8.16 -6.58
N ILE A 92 -13.68 8.34 -6.96
CA ILE A 92 -12.70 7.26 -6.96
C ILE A 92 -12.41 6.90 -5.50
N VAL A 93 -12.80 5.70 -5.10
CA VAL A 93 -12.41 5.14 -3.79
C VAL A 93 -10.90 5.02 -3.77
N THR A 94 -10.25 5.77 -2.87
CA THR A 94 -8.81 5.69 -2.67
C THR A 94 -8.51 4.78 -1.49
N THR A 95 -7.52 3.90 -1.68
CA THR A 95 -7.01 3.04 -0.61
C THR A 95 -5.60 3.50 -0.26
N PRO A 96 -5.30 3.77 1.02
CA PRO A 96 -3.94 4.09 1.42
C PRO A 96 -3.03 2.89 1.12
N ILE A 97 -1.90 3.14 0.47
CA ILE A 97 -0.89 2.12 0.17
C ILE A 97 0.37 2.39 0.97
N MET A 98 1.02 1.30 1.40
CA MET A 98 2.36 1.37 1.98
C MET A 98 3.37 1.44 0.84
N ARG A 99 3.97 2.62 0.64
CA ARG A 99 5.05 2.81 -0.33
C ARG A 99 6.40 2.85 0.38
N GLU A 100 7.41 2.30 -0.26
CA GLU A 100 8.79 2.44 0.21
C GLU A 100 9.23 3.91 0.12
N LEU A 101 10.02 4.35 1.10
CA LEU A 101 10.53 5.71 1.13
C LEU A 101 11.50 5.92 -0.05
N PRO A 102 11.65 7.16 -0.56
CA PRO A 102 12.75 7.48 -1.46
C PRO A 102 14.10 7.19 -0.80
N LYS A 103 15.11 6.81 -1.60
CA LYS A 103 16.44 6.43 -1.08
C LYS A 103 17.06 7.52 -0.20
N GLU A 104 16.83 8.80 -0.51
CA GLU A 104 17.36 9.93 0.27
C GLU A 104 16.72 10.06 1.66
N LYS A 105 15.58 9.40 1.87
CA LYS A 105 14.82 9.37 3.13
C LYS A 105 14.87 8.02 3.82
N HIS A 106 15.69 7.09 3.34
CA HIS A 106 15.88 5.81 4.02
C HIS A 106 16.49 6.04 5.40
N ARG A 107 15.94 5.36 6.40
CA ARG A 107 16.49 5.39 7.77
C ARG A 107 17.69 4.46 7.83
N THR A 108 18.79 4.93 8.40
CA THR A 108 19.96 4.10 8.69
C THR A 108 19.61 3.07 9.77
N THR A 109 19.77 1.79 9.47
CA THR A 109 19.57 0.70 10.44
C THR A 109 20.91 0.32 11.05
N ARG A 110 20.95 0.15 12.37
CA ARG A 110 22.16 -0.23 13.12
C ARG A 110 21.91 -1.44 13.99
N LEU A 111 22.95 -2.26 14.17
CA LEU A 111 22.93 -3.36 15.12
C LEU A 111 22.91 -2.81 16.53
N LEU A 112 21.95 -3.24 17.36
CA LEU A 112 21.86 -2.79 18.75
C LEU A 112 22.64 -3.74 19.66
N ASN A 113 23.67 -3.23 20.33
CA ASN A 113 24.49 -4.03 21.23
C ASN A 113 23.63 -4.55 22.39
N ARG A 114 23.42 -5.87 22.44
CA ARG A 114 22.53 -6.55 23.41
C ARG A 114 21.10 -5.99 23.39
N GLY A 115 20.62 -5.52 22.25
CA GLY A 115 19.27 -4.94 22.11
C GLY A 115 19.10 -3.56 22.75
N ASN A 116 20.18 -2.94 23.25
CA ASN A 116 20.10 -1.60 23.85
C ASN A 116 20.00 -0.52 22.76
N PHE A 117 18.86 0.16 22.69
CA PHE A 117 18.61 1.24 21.73
C PHE A 117 19.50 2.49 21.94
N LEU A 118 20.09 2.66 23.13
CA LEU A 118 21.04 3.73 23.44
C LEU A 118 22.49 3.40 23.03
N ALA A 119 22.77 2.15 22.67
CA ALA A 119 24.10 1.69 22.28
C ALA A 119 24.11 1.13 20.84
N PRO A 120 23.90 2.00 19.83
CA PRO A 120 23.97 1.58 18.44
C PRO A 120 25.39 1.19 18.07
N GLY A 121 25.56 -0.01 17.52
CA GLY A 121 26.78 -0.49 16.90
C GLY A 121 26.82 -0.18 15.41
N ASP A 122 27.32 -1.15 14.65
CA ASP A 122 27.58 -1.01 13.22
C ASP A 122 26.30 -0.84 12.39
N GLU A 123 26.43 -0.09 11.30
CA GLU A 123 25.39 0.03 10.29
C GLU A 123 25.20 -1.29 9.55
N VAL A 124 23.95 -1.67 9.32
CA VAL A 124 23.59 -2.89 8.59
C VAL A 124 22.78 -2.56 7.35
N GLN A 125 23.05 -3.30 6.29
CA GLN A 125 22.32 -3.19 5.03
C GLN A 125 21.27 -4.28 4.92
N PRO A 126 20.20 -4.10 4.12
CA PRO A 126 19.23 -5.14 3.83
C PRO A 126 19.93 -6.41 3.32
N GLY A 127 19.53 -7.56 3.87
CA GLY A 127 20.09 -8.86 3.56
C GLY A 127 19.15 -9.99 4.00
N VAL A 128 19.59 -11.22 3.77
CA VAL A 128 18.88 -12.44 4.19
C VAL A 128 19.78 -13.28 5.10
N PRO A 129 19.23 -14.15 5.95
CA PRO A 129 20.04 -15.05 6.77
C PRO A 129 20.97 -15.92 5.92
N GLU A 130 22.24 -15.99 6.30
CA GLU A 130 23.27 -16.75 5.57
C GLU A 130 23.06 -18.26 5.61
N SER A 131 22.31 -18.76 6.60
CA SER A 131 21.93 -20.18 6.71
C SER A 131 20.94 -20.63 5.63
N LEU A 132 20.36 -19.70 4.88
CA LEU A 132 19.41 -19.96 3.81
C LEU A 132 20.02 -19.58 2.45
N HIS A 133 19.29 -19.86 1.37
CA HIS A 133 19.75 -19.57 0.03
C HIS A 133 20.00 -18.07 -0.19
N PRO A 134 21.02 -17.68 -0.98
CA PRO A 134 21.39 -16.29 -1.16
C PRO A 134 20.29 -15.50 -1.87
N LEU A 135 20.16 -14.22 -1.53
CA LEU A 135 19.37 -13.27 -2.31
C LEU A 135 20.05 -13.06 -3.66
N GLY A 136 19.31 -13.23 -4.76
CA GLY A 136 19.83 -13.02 -6.12
C GLY A 136 20.22 -11.56 -6.40
N GLU A 137 20.67 -11.32 -7.63
CA GLU A 137 20.99 -9.96 -8.08
C GLU A 137 19.73 -9.09 -8.21
N GLY A 138 19.85 -7.80 -7.92
CA GLY A 138 18.77 -6.82 -8.09
C GLY A 138 18.55 -5.91 -6.89
N PRO A 139 17.48 -5.11 -6.92
CA PRO A 139 17.10 -4.24 -5.80
C PRO A 139 16.82 -5.06 -4.54
N ARG A 140 17.34 -4.63 -3.40
CA ARG A 140 17.06 -5.25 -2.08
C ARG A 140 15.85 -4.57 -1.43
N ASP A 141 14.72 -4.65 -2.11
CA ASP A 141 13.46 -4.07 -1.67
C ASP A 141 12.50 -5.12 -1.08
N ARG A 142 11.30 -4.69 -0.67
CA ARG A 142 10.29 -5.59 -0.11
C ARG A 142 9.80 -6.64 -1.11
N LEU A 143 9.78 -6.32 -2.41
CA LEU A 143 9.35 -7.25 -3.44
C LEU A 143 10.38 -8.36 -3.63
N ALA A 144 11.68 -8.03 -3.59
CA ALA A 144 12.76 -9.00 -3.60
C ALA A 144 12.68 -9.96 -2.40
N LEU A 145 12.44 -9.44 -1.20
CA LEU A 145 12.24 -10.27 -0.01
C LEU A 145 11.02 -11.19 -0.16
N ALA A 146 9.89 -10.68 -0.66
CA ALA A 146 8.69 -11.48 -0.88
C ALA A 146 8.93 -12.64 -1.85
N ARG A 147 9.61 -12.38 -2.98
CA ARG A 147 9.99 -13.41 -3.95
C ARG A 147 10.95 -14.44 -3.37
N TRP A 148 11.94 -13.99 -2.58
CA TRP A 148 12.90 -14.87 -1.89
C TRP A 148 12.22 -15.77 -0.86
N LEU A 149 11.20 -15.27 -0.14
CA LEU A 149 10.45 -16.07 0.83
C LEU A 149 9.70 -17.24 0.17
N VAL A 150 9.10 -17.02 -0.99
CA VAL A 150 8.32 -18.05 -1.71
C VAL A 150 9.12 -18.79 -2.79
N ASP A 151 10.43 -18.56 -2.86
CA ASP A 151 11.31 -19.24 -3.80
C ASP A 151 11.36 -20.75 -3.49
N ALA A 152 11.41 -21.59 -4.52
CA ALA A 152 11.47 -23.04 -4.37
C ALA A 152 12.75 -23.52 -3.64
N LYS A 153 13.80 -22.69 -3.60
CA LYS A 153 15.02 -22.92 -2.81
C LYS A 153 14.81 -22.65 -1.32
N ASN A 154 13.69 -22.04 -0.92
CA ASN A 154 13.33 -21.90 0.47
C ASN A 154 12.64 -23.19 0.98
N PRO A 155 13.28 -23.97 1.86
CA PRO A 155 12.71 -25.24 2.32
C PRO A 155 11.58 -25.08 3.34
N LEU A 156 11.41 -23.89 3.94
CA LEU A 156 10.53 -23.70 5.10
C LEU A 156 9.14 -23.23 4.70
N THR A 157 9.05 -22.25 3.79
CA THR A 157 7.79 -21.53 3.53
C THR A 157 6.66 -22.49 3.15
N ALA A 158 6.89 -23.39 2.18
CA ALA A 158 5.88 -24.34 1.75
C ALA A 158 5.51 -25.34 2.87
N ARG A 159 6.49 -25.83 3.64
CA ARG A 159 6.25 -26.75 4.77
C ARG A 159 5.38 -26.09 5.84
N VAL A 160 5.71 -24.86 6.22
CA VAL A 160 4.94 -24.10 7.22
C VAL A 160 3.52 -23.83 6.73
N THR A 161 3.35 -23.42 5.46
CA THR A 161 2.03 -23.15 4.89
C THR A 161 1.18 -24.41 4.84
N VAL A 162 1.71 -25.52 4.33
CA VAL A 162 1.01 -26.81 4.30
C VAL A 162 0.63 -27.26 5.71
N ASN A 163 1.54 -27.14 6.68
CA ASN A 163 1.26 -27.54 8.05
C ASN A 163 0.11 -26.74 8.68
N ARG A 164 0.04 -25.44 8.39
CA ARG A 164 -1.07 -24.58 8.83
C ARG A 164 -2.39 -24.99 8.18
N LEU A 165 -2.41 -25.26 6.87
CA LEU A 165 -3.60 -25.75 6.18
C LEU A 165 -4.03 -27.12 6.73
N TRP A 166 -3.08 -28.01 6.98
CA TRP A 166 -3.33 -29.31 7.60
C TRP A 166 -3.93 -29.15 8.98
N GLY A 167 -3.34 -28.32 9.84
CA GLY A 167 -3.85 -28.06 11.19
C GLY A 167 -5.27 -27.48 11.19
N GLN A 168 -5.61 -26.63 10.22
CA GLN A 168 -6.98 -26.12 10.06
C GLN A 168 -7.99 -27.22 9.68
N LEU A 169 -7.55 -28.26 8.95
CA LEU A 169 -8.40 -29.36 8.48
C LEU A 169 -8.47 -30.54 9.45
N PHE A 170 -7.41 -30.78 10.23
CA PHE A 170 -7.29 -31.91 11.15
C PHE A 170 -7.31 -31.50 12.63
N GLY A 171 -7.33 -30.21 12.93
CA GLY A 171 -7.22 -29.64 14.29
C GLY A 171 -5.78 -29.52 14.79
N ILE A 172 -4.89 -30.42 14.38
CA ILE A 172 -3.47 -30.44 14.75
C ILE A 172 -2.61 -30.57 13.50
N GLY A 173 -1.54 -29.77 13.41
CA GLY A 173 -0.56 -29.83 12.32
C GLY A 173 0.23 -31.13 12.31
N ILE A 174 0.85 -31.46 11.18
CA ILE A 174 1.86 -32.55 11.10
C ILE A 174 3.01 -32.25 12.06
N VAL A 175 3.40 -30.98 12.15
CA VAL A 175 4.17 -30.38 13.24
C VAL A 175 3.19 -29.63 14.14
N GLU A 176 3.11 -30.02 15.42
CA GLU A 176 2.17 -29.40 16.35
C GLU A 176 2.53 -27.92 16.60
N THR A 177 3.82 -27.63 16.79
CA THR A 177 4.35 -26.28 16.97
C THR A 177 4.38 -25.50 15.65
N SER A 178 3.22 -25.03 15.21
CA SER A 178 3.09 -24.30 13.93
C SER A 178 3.96 -23.03 13.84
N GLU A 179 4.35 -22.45 14.97
CA GLU A 179 5.19 -21.25 15.05
C GLU A 179 6.69 -21.54 15.18
N ASP A 180 7.09 -22.81 15.35
CA ASP A 180 8.50 -23.20 15.48
C ASP A 180 8.79 -24.49 14.72
N PHE A 181 9.51 -24.34 13.60
CA PHE A 181 10.02 -25.43 12.76
C PHE A 181 11.53 -25.67 12.99
N GLY A 182 12.11 -25.03 14.00
CA GLY A 182 13.50 -25.13 14.39
C GLY A 182 13.75 -26.21 15.45
N VAL A 183 14.90 -26.11 16.11
CA VAL A 183 15.36 -27.09 17.12
C VAL A 183 14.54 -27.10 18.41
N GLN A 184 13.74 -26.06 18.65
CA GLN A 184 12.87 -25.93 19.82
C GLN A 184 11.42 -26.37 19.52
N GLY A 185 11.10 -26.59 18.24
CA GLY A 185 9.82 -27.13 17.81
C GLY A 185 9.73 -28.65 17.94
N GLU A 186 8.51 -29.17 17.82
CA GLU A 186 8.30 -30.61 17.73
C GLU A 186 8.73 -31.18 16.38
N MET A 187 9.13 -32.45 16.38
CA MET A 187 9.38 -33.16 15.13
C MET A 187 8.07 -33.46 14.39
N PRO A 188 8.08 -33.44 13.04
CA PRO A 188 6.91 -33.82 12.26
C PRO A 188 6.49 -35.27 12.58
N SER A 189 5.20 -35.50 12.80
CA SER A 189 4.66 -36.86 12.96
C SER A 189 4.84 -37.70 11.69
N HIS A 190 4.72 -37.05 10.53
CA HIS A 190 4.85 -37.67 9.21
C HIS A 190 5.76 -36.82 8.29
N PRO A 191 7.10 -36.90 8.43
CA PRO A 191 8.03 -36.02 7.73
C PRO A 191 7.96 -36.17 6.20
N HIS A 192 7.83 -37.40 5.69
CA HIS A 192 7.71 -37.65 4.26
C HIS A 192 6.42 -37.08 3.66
N LEU A 193 5.32 -37.10 4.41
CA LEU A 193 4.05 -36.52 3.97
C LEU A 193 4.14 -35.00 3.90
N LEU A 194 4.73 -34.38 4.92
CA LEU A 194 4.96 -32.94 4.94
C LEU A 194 5.81 -32.48 3.75
N ASP A 195 6.92 -33.19 3.51
CA ASP A 195 7.81 -32.90 2.38
C ASP A 195 7.10 -33.06 1.04
N TRP A 196 6.34 -34.14 0.88
CA TRP A 196 5.58 -34.39 -0.33
C TRP A 196 4.55 -33.28 -0.59
N LEU A 197 3.72 -32.95 0.40
CA LEU A 197 2.72 -31.88 0.27
C LEU A 197 3.37 -30.52 -0.01
N ALA A 198 4.50 -30.21 0.64
CA ALA A 198 5.22 -28.96 0.40
C ALA A 198 5.73 -28.87 -1.05
N THR A 199 6.31 -29.95 -1.59
CA THR A 199 6.75 -29.98 -2.99
C THR A 199 5.59 -29.91 -3.97
N GLU A 200 4.46 -30.55 -3.65
CA GLU A 200 3.25 -30.50 -4.48
C GLU A 200 2.65 -29.09 -4.52
N MET A 201 2.65 -28.37 -3.40
CA MET A 201 2.19 -26.98 -3.35
C MET A 201 3.02 -26.06 -4.26
N ILE A 202 4.35 -26.23 -4.26
CA ILE A 202 5.25 -25.50 -5.17
C ILE A 202 4.95 -25.88 -6.64
N ARG A 203 4.76 -27.18 -6.92
CA ARG A 203 4.45 -27.69 -8.27
C ARG A 203 3.11 -27.17 -8.80
N GLN A 204 2.15 -26.92 -7.92
CA GLN A 204 0.85 -26.32 -8.24
C GLN A 204 0.89 -24.78 -8.23
N GLU A 205 2.08 -24.16 -8.28
CA GLU A 205 2.25 -22.71 -8.32
C GLU A 205 1.57 -21.98 -7.15
N TRP A 206 1.61 -22.59 -5.96
CA TRP A 206 1.00 -22.05 -4.74
C TRP A 206 -0.54 -21.94 -4.79
N ASP A 207 -1.23 -22.75 -5.60
CA ASP A 207 -2.70 -22.83 -5.59
C ASP A 207 -3.21 -23.47 -4.28
N ILE A 208 -3.67 -22.60 -3.38
CA ILE A 208 -4.24 -22.97 -2.07
C ILE A 208 -5.49 -23.83 -2.25
N LYS A 209 -6.34 -23.55 -3.24
CA LYS A 209 -7.58 -24.33 -3.46
C LYS A 209 -7.26 -25.73 -3.95
N ALA A 210 -6.30 -25.87 -4.85
CA ALA A 210 -5.86 -27.17 -5.32
C ALA A 210 -5.22 -28.00 -4.20
N THR A 211 -4.39 -27.36 -3.35
CA THR A 211 -3.80 -28.00 -2.15
C THR A 211 -4.87 -28.44 -1.16
N LEU A 212 -5.83 -27.57 -0.85
CA LEU A 212 -6.97 -27.92 0.02
C LEU A 212 -7.78 -29.07 -0.57
N LYS A 213 -8.11 -29.02 -1.87
CA LYS A 213 -8.83 -30.08 -2.57
C LYS A 213 -8.08 -31.41 -2.46
N LEU A 214 -6.76 -31.40 -2.66
CA LEU A 214 -5.92 -32.59 -2.53
C LEU A 214 -6.03 -33.21 -1.14
N ILE A 215 -5.96 -32.39 -0.08
CA ILE A 215 -6.06 -32.88 1.30
C ILE A 215 -7.47 -33.42 1.59
N VAL A 216 -8.54 -32.68 1.28
CA VAL A 216 -9.91 -33.08 1.62
C VAL A 216 -10.46 -34.24 0.79
N THR A 217 -9.83 -34.52 -0.37
CA THR A 217 -10.14 -35.70 -1.19
C THR A 217 -9.22 -36.89 -0.91
N SER A 218 -8.28 -36.77 0.04
CA SER A 218 -7.43 -37.87 0.46
C SER A 218 -8.24 -38.93 1.22
N ALA A 219 -7.81 -40.19 1.10
CA ALA A 219 -8.37 -41.29 1.88
C ALA A 219 -8.31 -41.00 3.39
N THR A 220 -7.26 -40.31 3.86
CA THR A 220 -7.08 -39.94 5.27
C THR A 220 -8.14 -38.96 5.76
N TYR A 221 -8.46 -37.92 4.99
CA TYR A 221 -9.49 -36.96 5.39
C TYR A 221 -10.90 -37.57 5.31
N GLN A 222 -11.13 -38.49 4.36
CA GLN A 222 -12.41 -39.14 4.13
C GLN A 222 -12.68 -40.34 5.05
N GLN A 223 -11.77 -40.67 5.98
CA GLN A 223 -12.01 -41.72 6.97
C GLN A 223 -13.23 -41.38 7.85
N SER A 224 -13.87 -42.42 8.39
CA SER A 224 -14.92 -42.22 9.40
C SER A 224 -14.32 -41.60 10.66
N SER A 225 -15.01 -40.65 11.27
CA SER A 225 -14.64 -40.09 12.59
C SER A 225 -15.08 -40.99 13.76
N ALA A 226 -15.66 -42.18 13.49
CA ALA A 226 -16.01 -43.13 14.53
C ALA A 226 -14.73 -43.76 15.11
N VAL A 227 -14.51 -43.59 16.41
CA VAL A 227 -13.33 -44.05 17.13
C VAL A 227 -13.72 -45.00 18.26
N THR A 228 -12.97 -46.08 18.46
CA THR A 228 -13.18 -46.98 19.62
C THR A 228 -12.53 -46.39 20.87
N PRO A 229 -13.02 -46.68 22.08
CA PRO A 229 -12.40 -46.19 23.32
C PRO A 229 -10.92 -46.55 23.44
N GLU A 230 -10.52 -47.71 22.93
CA GLU A 230 -9.12 -48.17 22.94
C GLU A 230 -8.24 -47.33 22.02
N ALA A 231 -8.71 -47.03 20.80
CA ALA A 231 -7.99 -46.19 19.85
C ALA A 231 -7.87 -44.74 20.37
N GLN A 232 -8.95 -44.21 20.95
CA GLN A 232 -8.95 -42.87 21.56
C GLN A 232 -8.01 -42.78 22.76
N ALA A 233 -7.87 -43.85 23.55
CA ALA A 233 -6.92 -43.89 24.67
C ALA A 233 -5.45 -43.99 24.20
N ALA A 234 -5.20 -44.68 23.08
CA ALA A 234 -3.86 -44.84 22.51
C ALA A 234 -3.36 -43.59 21.79
N ASP A 235 -4.25 -42.88 21.07
CA ASP A 235 -3.92 -41.65 20.35
C ASP A 235 -5.02 -40.58 20.52
N PRO A 236 -5.08 -39.90 21.69
CA PRO A 236 -6.15 -38.95 22.00
C PRO A 236 -6.24 -37.77 21.04
N PHE A 237 -5.13 -37.45 20.38
CA PHE A 237 -4.97 -36.30 19.50
C PHE A 237 -5.01 -36.70 18.01
N ASN A 238 -5.26 -37.97 17.69
CA ASN A 238 -5.28 -38.51 16.33
C ASN A 238 -4.00 -38.17 15.53
N ARG A 239 -2.82 -38.16 16.19
CA ARG A 239 -1.54 -37.87 15.53
C ARG A 239 -1.12 -38.94 14.53
N LEU A 240 -1.60 -40.17 14.71
CA LEU A 240 -1.39 -41.31 13.82
C LEU A 240 -2.44 -41.40 12.70
N LEU A 241 -3.42 -40.49 12.68
CA LEU A 241 -4.43 -40.38 11.61
C LEU A 241 -5.24 -41.68 11.43
N THR A 242 -5.65 -42.27 12.55
CA THR A 242 -6.38 -43.56 12.60
C THR A 242 -7.87 -43.43 12.30
N HIS A 243 -8.40 -42.21 12.38
CA HIS A 243 -9.78 -41.88 12.05
C HIS A 243 -9.87 -40.49 11.41
N GLY A 244 -11.05 -40.18 10.87
CA GLY A 244 -11.34 -38.87 10.28
C GLY A 244 -11.29 -37.73 11.32
N PRO A 245 -11.01 -36.49 10.90
CA PRO A 245 -10.91 -35.37 11.83
C PRO A 245 -12.27 -35.08 12.50
N CYS A 246 -12.21 -34.76 13.79
CA CYS A 246 -13.37 -34.34 14.57
C CYS A 246 -12.89 -33.36 15.64
N PHE A 247 -13.17 -32.08 15.44
CA PHE A 247 -12.80 -31.02 16.38
C PHE A 247 -13.95 -30.02 16.50
N ARG A 248 -13.98 -29.32 17.63
CA ARG A 248 -15.01 -28.31 17.86
C ARG A 248 -14.71 -27.06 17.05
N LEU A 249 -15.76 -26.46 16.51
CA LEU A 249 -15.68 -25.12 15.93
C LEU A 249 -15.46 -24.09 17.03
N ASP A 250 -14.67 -23.07 16.72
CA ASP A 250 -14.45 -21.94 17.62
C ASP A 250 -15.74 -21.12 17.80
N ALA A 251 -15.84 -20.45 18.95
CA ALA A 251 -17.03 -19.66 19.31
C ALA A 251 -17.38 -18.59 18.26
N GLU A 252 -16.38 -17.98 17.63
CA GLU A 252 -16.57 -16.98 16.57
C GLU A 252 -17.20 -17.60 15.31
N MET A 253 -16.80 -18.83 14.95
CA MET A 253 -17.38 -19.53 13.79
C MET A 253 -18.83 -19.95 14.02
N ILE A 254 -19.20 -20.22 15.28
CA ILE A 254 -20.59 -20.54 15.65
C ILE A 254 -21.47 -19.28 15.64
N ARG A 255 -20.90 -18.13 15.99
CA ARG A 255 -21.62 -16.85 16.09
C ARG A 255 -21.96 -16.23 14.73
N ASP A 256 -21.11 -16.43 13.73
CA ASP A 256 -21.20 -15.80 12.41
C ASP A 256 -21.99 -16.63 11.37
N GLN A 257 -22.72 -17.66 11.83
CA GLN A 257 -23.62 -18.50 11.01
C GLN A 257 -25.06 -17.96 10.94
#